data_AF-A0AAV2CUX3-F1
#
_entry.id   AF-A0AAV2CUX3-F1
#
_cell.length_a   1.000
_cell.length_b   1.000
_cell.length_c   1.000
_cell.angle_alpha   90.00
_cell.angle_beta   90.00
_cell.angle_gamma   90.00
#
_symmetry.space_group_name_H-M   'P 1'
#
loop_
_entity.id
_entity.type
_entity.pdbx_description
1 polymer ?
#
loop_
_entity_poly.entity_id
_entity_poly.type
_entity_poly.pdbx_seq_one_letter_code
_entity_poly.pdbx_strand_id
1 'polypeptide(L)'
;MAERWRPETHTFHLLEGEITITLKDVAILTGLPISRDVIIGSTTKPEGGWGPLILAELGFDMPTTTPIQGRRHPPLNGGQVLVPWLVTHIQNEVEINDETPEDQVERYACIYLIGLVGGFLFPDKSNRWIQGIWLPLLTGDWDAIGGKSWGSAVLAALFKFSTCMSSFYVSSLANRWICYFTLFSPLNCWV
;
A
#
# COMPACT_ATOMS: atom_id res chain seq x y z
N MET A 1 -14.51 8.71 14.32
CA MET A 1 -14.24 9.82 15.25
C MET A 1 -13.24 9.29 16.27
N ALA A 2 -11.97 9.72 16.21
CA ALA A 2 -10.91 9.33 17.14
C ALA A 2 -10.41 10.61 17.81
N GLU A 3 -10.60 10.74 19.11
CA GLU A 3 -10.36 11.98 19.84
C GLU A 3 -8.96 11.95 20.43
N ARG A 4 -7.97 12.36 19.63
CA ARG A 4 -6.64 12.78 20.08
C ARG A 4 -5.68 11.65 20.54
N TRP A 5 -4.55 11.59 19.85
CA TRP A 5 -3.39 10.78 20.21
C TRP A 5 -2.61 11.43 21.37
N ARG A 6 -2.19 10.64 22.37
CA ARG A 6 -1.25 11.05 23.42
C ARG A 6 0.15 10.49 23.12
N PRO A 7 1.12 11.34 22.73
CA PRO A 7 2.49 10.86 22.48
C PRO A 7 3.20 10.37 23.74
N GLU A 8 2.79 10.79 24.95
CA GLU A 8 3.45 10.42 26.20
C GLU A 8 3.15 8.98 26.64
N THR A 9 1.94 8.48 26.37
CA THR A 9 1.46 7.16 26.82
C THR A 9 1.29 6.17 25.66
N HIS A 10 1.46 6.64 24.42
CA HIS A 10 1.18 5.87 23.21
C HIS A 10 -0.27 5.34 23.12
N THR A 11 -1.23 6.05 23.72
CA THR A 11 -2.64 5.65 23.77
C THR A 11 -3.54 6.53 22.88
N PHE A 12 -4.56 5.92 22.30
CA PHE A 12 -5.67 6.61 21.63
C PHE A 12 -6.78 6.82 22.66
N HIS A 13 -7.33 8.03 22.75
CA HIS A 13 -8.58 8.23 23.49
C HIS A 13 -9.75 8.08 22.50
N LEU A 14 -10.58 7.07 22.74
CA LEU A 14 -11.90 6.95 22.15
C LEU A 14 -12.91 7.59 23.12
N LEU A 15 -14.10 7.89 22.62
CA LEU A 15 -15.22 8.40 23.44
C LEU A 15 -15.55 7.46 24.63
N GLU A 16 -15.15 6.20 24.54
CA GLU A 16 -15.41 5.13 25.52
C GLU A 16 -14.19 4.79 26.41
N GLY A 17 -13.02 5.42 26.21
CA GLY A 17 -11.83 5.20 27.03
C GLY A 17 -10.49 5.21 26.26
N GLU A 18 -9.39 5.00 26.99
CA GLU A 18 -8.06 4.84 26.40
C GLU A 18 -7.89 3.44 25.79
N ILE A 19 -7.49 3.37 24.52
CA ILE A 19 -7.12 2.14 23.83
C ILE A 19 -5.67 2.20 23.37
N THR A 20 -4.92 1.13 23.64
CA THR A 20 -3.57 0.94 23.11
C THR A 20 -3.65 -0.12 22.01
N ILE A 21 -3.28 0.21 20.78
CA ILE A 21 -3.19 -0.78 19.71
C ILE A 21 -1.89 -1.55 19.90
N THR A 22 -1.99 -2.85 20.10
CA THR A 22 -0.85 -3.75 20.25
C THR A 22 -0.53 -4.49 18.95
N LEU A 23 0.64 -5.13 18.88
CA LEU A 23 0.98 -6.01 17.76
C LEU A 23 -0.04 -7.14 17.58
N LYS A 24 -0.62 -7.66 18.66
CA LYS A 24 -1.66 -8.70 18.58
C LYS A 24 -2.90 -8.17 17.88
N ASP A 25 -3.32 -6.95 18.19
CA ASP A 25 -4.48 -6.33 17.55
C ASP A 25 -4.23 -6.13 16.05
N VAL A 26 -3.02 -5.69 15.68
CA VAL A 26 -2.64 -5.58 14.25
C VAL A 26 -2.65 -6.94 13.57
N ALA A 27 -2.10 -7.98 14.19
CA ALA A 27 -2.11 -9.33 13.61
C ALA A 27 -3.53 -9.87 13.41
N ILE A 28 -4.41 -9.66 14.40
CA ILE A 28 -5.81 -10.10 14.35
C ILE A 28 -6.58 -9.34 13.27
N LEU A 29 -6.43 -8.02 13.22
CA LEU A 29 -7.19 -7.17 12.31
C LEU A 29 -6.70 -7.32 10.87
N THR A 30 -5.39 -7.38 10.64
CA THR A 30 -4.81 -7.37 9.29
C THR A 30 -4.47 -8.75 8.74
N GLY A 31 -4.37 -9.78 9.60
CA GLY A 31 -3.80 -11.08 9.23
C GLY A 31 -2.29 -11.05 8.94
N LEU A 32 -1.62 -9.90 9.12
CA LEU A 32 -0.22 -9.75 8.77
C LEU A 32 0.72 -10.35 9.82
N PRO A 33 1.86 -10.93 9.40
CA PRO A 33 2.87 -11.46 10.31
C PRO A 33 3.53 -10.35 11.14
N ILE A 34 3.69 -10.60 12.45
CA ILE A 34 4.24 -9.64 13.42
C ILE A 34 5.63 -10.03 13.99
N SER A 35 6.05 -11.28 13.83
CA SER A 35 7.31 -11.79 14.42
C SER A 35 8.21 -12.40 13.33
N ARG A 36 8.48 -11.64 12.27
CA ARG A 36 9.41 -12.04 11.20
C ARG A 36 10.47 -10.97 10.92
N ASP A 37 11.13 -11.03 9.77
CA ASP A 37 12.25 -10.15 9.44
C ASP A 37 11.83 -8.69 9.29
N VAL A 38 12.74 -7.78 9.67
CA VAL A 38 12.50 -6.34 9.59
C VAL A 38 12.46 -5.88 8.13
N ILE A 39 11.51 -5.00 7.82
CA ILE A 39 11.43 -4.36 6.50
C ILE A 39 12.45 -3.23 6.45
N ILE A 40 13.48 -3.42 5.63
CA ILE A 40 14.51 -2.41 5.33
C ILE A 40 14.42 -2.12 3.84
N GLY A 41 13.99 -0.91 3.49
CA GLY A 41 13.98 -0.44 2.11
C GLY A 41 14.93 0.73 1.92
N SER A 42 15.51 0.84 0.72
CA SER A 42 16.28 2.03 0.37
C SER A 42 15.36 3.16 -0.08
N THR A 43 15.55 4.35 0.48
CA THR A 43 14.90 5.58 0.01
C THR A 43 15.72 6.27 -1.09
N THR A 44 16.88 5.74 -1.48
CA THR A 44 17.70 6.33 -2.53
C THR A 44 17.06 6.11 -3.89
N LYS A 45 17.19 7.10 -4.77
CA LYS A 45 16.77 6.94 -6.16
C LYS A 45 17.55 5.76 -6.78
N PRO A 46 16.88 4.81 -7.44
CA PRO A 46 17.57 3.73 -8.14
C PRO A 46 18.43 4.31 -9.28
N GLU A 47 19.53 3.62 -9.58
CA GLU A 47 20.37 3.94 -10.74
C GLU A 47 19.51 3.85 -12.02
N GLY A 48 19.58 4.87 -12.88
CA GLY A 48 18.70 4.98 -14.05
C GLY A 48 17.28 5.54 -13.78
N GLY A 49 16.87 5.64 -12.51
CA GLY A 49 15.58 6.19 -12.11
C GLY A 49 14.44 5.15 -12.09
N TRP A 50 13.26 5.61 -11.69
CA TRP A 50 12.14 4.72 -11.38
C TRP A 50 11.45 4.15 -12.62
N GLY A 51 11.45 4.86 -13.75
CA GLY A 51 10.85 4.37 -15.00
C GLY A 51 11.47 3.07 -15.48
N PRO A 52 12.81 2.99 -15.65
CA PRO A 52 13.48 1.74 -16.01
C PRO A 52 13.27 0.61 -15.01
N LEU A 53 13.22 0.92 -13.71
CA LEU A 53 12.96 -0.09 -12.67
C LEU A 53 11.53 -0.64 -12.78
N ILE A 54 10.53 0.23 -12.99
CA ILE A 54 9.15 -0.20 -13.21
C ILE A 54 9.03 -1.08 -14.45
N LEU A 55 9.69 -0.70 -15.54
CA LEU A 55 9.72 -1.51 -16.77
C LEU A 55 10.38 -2.87 -16.53
N ALA A 56 11.50 -2.90 -15.81
CA ALA A 56 12.23 -4.13 -15.54
C ALA A 56 11.47 -5.08 -14.61
N GLU A 57 10.87 -4.55 -13.54
CA GLU A 57 10.23 -5.36 -12.49
C GLU A 57 8.77 -5.70 -12.80
N LEU A 58 8.04 -4.79 -13.46
CA LEU A 58 6.60 -4.94 -13.69
C LEU A 58 6.25 -5.12 -15.18
N GLY A 59 7.20 -4.94 -16.09
CA GLY A 59 7.05 -5.32 -17.50
C GLY A 59 6.21 -4.38 -18.37
N PHE A 60 5.88 -3.17 -17.89
CA PHE A 60 5.15 -2.18 -18.69
C PHE A 60 5.89 -0.84 -18.73
N ASP A 61 5.68 -0.10 -19.82
CA ASP A 61 6.28 1.22 -20.00
C ASP A 61 5.41 2.31 -19.38
N MET A 62 6.07 3.35 -18.86
CA MET A 62 5.38 4.46 -18.19
C MET A 62 5.03 5.54 -19.22
N PRO A 63 3.74 5.85 -19.43
CA PRO A 63 3.38 6.93 -20.34
C PRO A 63 3.84 8.29 -19.78
N THR A 64 4.13 9.24 -20.67
CA THR A 64 4.55 10.59 -20.27
C THR A 64 3.48 11.31 -19.45
N THR A 65 2.20 11.12 -19.81
CA THR A 65 1.05 11.67 -19.09
C THR A 65 -0.17 10.76 -19.20
N THR A 66 -1.01 10.74 -18.17
CA THR A 66 -2.25 9.96 -18.15
C THR A 66 -3.47 10.83 -17.89
N PRO A 67 -4.56 10.64 -18.64
CA PRO A 67 -5.81 11.38 -18.42
C PRO A 67 -6.51 10.83 -17.18
N ILE A 68 -6.60 11.64 -16.13
CA ILE A 68 -7.37 11.35 -14.93
C ILE A 68 -8.41 12.45 -14.78
N GLN A 69 -9.68 12.09 -14.84
CA GLN A 69 -10.82 13.03 -14.68
C GLN A 69 -10.71 14.26 -15.62
N GLY A 70 -10.31 14.03 -16.87
CA GLY A 70 -10.17 15.10 -17.87
C GLY A 70 -8.92 15.98 -17.74
N ARG A 71 -8.03 15.69 -16.79
CA ARG A 71 -6.73 16.37 -16.64
C ARG A 71 -5.58 15.42 -16.88
N ARG A 72 -4.46 15.93 -17.42
CA ARG A 72 -3.24 15.15 -17.64
C ARG A 72 -2.33 15.26 -16.44
N HIS A 73 -1.89 14.11 -15.93
CA HIS A 73 -0.94 14.03 -14.82
C HIS A 73 0.23 13.13 -15.21
N PRO A 74 1.46 13.43 -14.75
CA PRO A 74 2.55 12.47 -14.87
C PRO A 74 2.26 11.29 -13.93
N PRO A 75 2.32 10.03 -14.41
CA PRO A 75 2.07 8.86 -13.57
C PRO A 75 3.21 8.58 -12.57
N LEU A 76 4.38 9.17 -12.80
CA LEU A 76 5.54 9.12 -11.91
C LEU A 76 5.98 10.55 -11.57
N ASN A 77 6.13 10.84 -10.28
CA ASN A 77 6.65 12.13 -9.82
C ASN A 77 7.54 11.93 -8.59
N GLY A 78 8.78 12.43 -8.64
CA GLY A 78 9.70 12.38 -7.50
C GLY A 78 9.98 10.98 -6.96
N GLY A 79 9.82 9.93 -7.78
CA GLY A 79 9.91 8.54 -7.33
C GLY A 79 8.69 7.98 -6.66
N GLN A 80 7.53 8.60 -6.89
CA GLN A 80 6.25 8.10 -6.44
C GLN A 80 5.35 7.81 -7.64
N VAL A 81 4.61 6.71 -7.57
CA VAL A 81 3.66 6.27 -8.58
C VAL A 81 2.26 6.78 -8.23
N LEU A 82 1.57 7.32 -9.22
CA LEU A 82 0.23 7.89 -9.06
C LEU A 82 -0.81 6.77 -8.90
N VAL A 83 -1.48 6.71 -7.75
CA VAL A 83 -2.48 5.66 -7.42
C VAL A 83 -3.61 5.58 -8.45
N PRO A 84 -4.29 6.69 -8.84
CA PRO A 84 -5.34 6.60 -9.84
C PRO A 84 -4.88 6.01 -11.17
N TRP A 85 -3.64 6.31 -11.58
CA TRP A 85 -3.08 5.74 -12.80
C TRP A 85 -2.87 4.23 -12.67
N LEU A 86 -2.26 3.78 -11.55
CA LEU A 86 -2.04 2.36 -11.27
C LEU A 86 -3.36 1.57 -11.31
N VAL A 87 -4.40 2.11 -10.68
CA VAL A 87 -5.74 1.50 -10.67
C VAL A 87 -6.32 1.43 -12.09
N THR A 88 -6.25 2.52 -12.87
CA THR A 88 -6.76 2.50 -14.24
C THR A 88 -6.00 1.53 -15.14
N HIS A 89 -4.70 1.35 -14.92
CA HIS A 89 -3.89 0.41 -15.69
C HIS A 89 -4.29 -1.03 -15.37
N ILE A 90 -4.44 -1.37 -14.07
CA ILE A 90 -4.96 -2.69 -13.64
C ILE A 90 -6.36 -2.95 -14.21
N GLN A 91 -7.24 -1.95 -14.23
CA GLN A 91 -8.63 -2.15 -14.68
C GLN A 91 -8.79 -2.25 -16.20
N ASN A 92 -7.94 -1.57 -16.98
CA ASN A 92 -8.14 -1.45 -18.42
C ASN A 92 -7.25 -2.37 -19.25
N GLU A 93 -6.09 -2.78 -18.73
CA GLU A 93 -5.09 -3.52 -19.49
C GLU A 93 -4.91 -4.97 -19.01
N VAL A 94 -5.70 -5.40 -18.02
CA VAL A 94 -5.53 -6.70 -17.37
C VAL A 94 -6.78 -7.54 -17.51
N GLU A 95 -6.70 -8.58 -18.32
CA GLU A 95 -7.69 -9.65 -18.42
C GLU A 95 -6.97 -10.97 -18.11
N ILE A 96 -7.02 -11.41 -16.85
CA ILE A 96 -6.43 -12.69 -16.43
C ILE A 96 -7.44 -13.79 -16.71
N ASN A 97 -7.03 -14.76 -17.52
CA ASN A 97 -7.78 -15.96 -17.84
C ASN A 97 -6.90 -17.21 -17.60
N ASP A 98 -7.47 -18.39 -17.79
CA ASP A 98 -6.75 -19.66 -17.57
C ASP A 98 -5.58 -19.88 -18.56
N GLU A 99 -5.49 -19.09 -19.62
CA GLU A 99 -4.42 -19.13 -20.63
C GLU A 99 -3.31 -18.09 -20.35
N THR A 100 -3.47 -17.26 -19.31
CA THR A 100 -2.51 -16.21 -18.97
C THR A 100 -1.23 -16.84 -18.46
N PRO A 101 -0.06 -16.48 -19.03
CA PRO A 101 1.20 -17.07 -18.62
C PRO A 101 1.57 -16.65 -17.20
N GLU A 102 2.24 -17.55 -16.48
CA GLU A 102 2.54 -17.41 -15.06
C GLU A 102 3.35 -16.14 -14.73
N ASP A 103 4.27 -15.74 -15.62
CA ASP A 103 5.07 -14.53 -15.47
C ASP A 103 4.22 -13.24 -15.52
N GLN A 104 3.14 -13.25 -16.31
CA GLN A 104 2.20 -12.13 -16.33
C GLN A 104 1.35 -12.10 -15.06
N VAL A 105 0.85 -13.27 -14.61
CA VAL A 105 0.09 -13.37 -13.35
C VAL A 105 0.93 -12.85 -12.18
N GLU A 106 2.20 -13.23 -12.11
CA GLU A 106 3.12 -12.78 -11.07
C GLU A 106 3.31 -11.26 -11.10
N ARG A 107 3.53 -10.66 -12.28
CA ARG A 107 3.63 -9.20 -12.42
C ARG A 107 2.36 -8.51 -11.95
N TYR A 108 1.18 -9.02 -12.29
CA TYR A 108 -0.09 -8.46 -11.83
C TYR A 108 -0.27 -8.59 -10.32
N ALA A 109 0.13 -9.70 -9.73
CA ALA A 109 0.12 -9.88 -8.28
C ALA A 109 1.06 -8.87 -7.60
N CYS A 110 2.25 -8.62 -8.15
CA CYS A 110 3.18 -7.58 -7.67
C CYS A 110 2.55 -6.18 -7.72
N ILE A 111 1.94 -5.80 -8.85
CA ILE A 111 1.26 -4.50 -9.03
C ILE A 111 0.15 -4.34 -7.97
N TYR A 112 -0.66 -5.38 -7.78
CA TYR A 112 -1.72 -5.40 -6.79
C TYR A 112 -1.17 -5.21 -5.37
N LEU A 113 -0.13 -5.96 -5.00
CA LEU A 113 0.54 -5.85 -3.70
C LEU A 113 1.12 -4.45 -3.49
N ILE A 114 1.76 -3.85 -4.49
CA ILE A 114 2.29 -2.49 -4.41
C ILE A 114 1.15 -1.48 -4.16
N GLY A 115 0.03 -1.64 -4.85
CA GLY A 115 -1.18 -0.85 -4.63
C GLY A 115 -1.75 -0.99 -3.21
N LEU A 116 -1.85 -2.22 -2.72
CA LEU A 116 -2.33 -2.54 -1.38
C LEU A 116 -1.38 -2.01 -0.29
N VAL A 117 -0.11 -2.37 -0.36
CA VAL A 117 0.88 -1.98 0.65
C VAL A 117 1.11 -0.47 0.62
N GLY A 118 1.48 0.07 -0.54
CA GLY A 118 1.84 1.48 -0.64
C GLY A 118 0.66 2.45 -0.62
N GLY A 119 -0.51 2.02 -1.10
CA GLY A 119 -1.70 2.87 -1.19
C GLY A 119 -2.65 2.72 0.00
N PHE A 120 -2.67 1.57 0.67
CA PHE A 120 -3.60 1.30 1.76
C PHE A 120 -2.92 1.12 3.12
N LEU A 121 -1.82 0.37 3.21
CA LEU A 121 -1.11 0.20 4.49
C LEU A 121 -0.19 1.38 4.83
N PHE A 122 0.44 1.99 3.82
CA PHE A 122 1.41 3.08 4.00
C PHE A 122 1.12 4.31 3.12
N PRO A 123 -0.10 4.88 3.13
CA PRO A 123 -0.45 5.96 2.21
C PRO A 123 0.37 7.24 2.45
N ASP A 124 0.58 8.03 1.40
CA ASP A 124 1.11 9.38 1.58
C ASP A 124 0.03 10.32 2.18
N LYS A 125 0.42 11.53 2.59
CA LYS A 125 -0.53 12.54 3.12
C LYS A 125 -1.68 12.84 2.17
N SER A 126 -1.45 12.76 0.85
CA SER A 126 -2.47 13.03 -0.16
C SER A 126 -3.27 11.78 -0.56
N ASN A 127 -2.84 10.59 -0.15
CA ASN A 127 -3.34 9.29 -0.59
C ASN A 127 -3.43 9.18 -2.12
N ARG A 128 -2.51 9.85 -2.83
CA ARG A 128 -2.44 9.83 -4.30
C ARG A 128 -1.17 9.20 -4.81
N TRP A 129 -0.16 9.03 -3.96
CA TRP A 129 1.17 8.66 -4.38
C TRP A 129 1.68 7.47 -3.59
N ILE A 130 2.07 6.41 -4.30
CA ILE A 130 2.76 5.25 -3.75
C ILE A 130 4.26 5.51 -3.85
N GLN A 131 4.99 5.40 -2.73
CA GLN A 131 6.44 5.56 -2.76
C GLN A 131 7.10 4.41 -3.52
N GLY A 132 8.08 4.71 -4.37
CA GLY A 132 8.77 3.71 -5.17
C GLY A 132 9.52 2.66 -4.34
N ILE A 133 9.85 2.95 -3.07
CA ILE A 133 10.49 2.00 -2.14
C ILE A 133 9.78 0.64 -2.06
N TRP A 134 8.48 0.61 -2.35
CA TRP A 134 7.68 -0.61 -2.34
C TRP A 134 7.95 -1.52 -3.53
N LEU A 135 8.42 -1.00 -4.67
CA LEU A 135 8.75 -1.80 -5.86
C LEU A 135 9.77 -2.89 -5.52
N PRO A 136 11.03 -2.59 -5.16
CA PRO A 136 12.04 -3.62 -4.88
C PRO A 136 11.77 -4.43 -3.61
N LEU A 137 10.80 -4.03 -2.78
CA LEU A 137 10.40 -4.76 -1.57
C LEU A 137 9.29 -5.78 -1.84
N LEU A 138 8.55 -5.63 -2.94
CA LEU A 138 7.37 -6.43 -3.28
C LEU A 138 7.50 -7.11 -4.64
N THR A 139 8.64 -6.95 -5.31
CA THR A 139 8.99 -7.67 -6.53
C THR A 139 10.12 -8.66 -6.22
N GLY A 140 10.10 -9.82 -6.88
CA GLY A 140 11.08 -10.88 -6.69
C GLY A 140 10.60 -12.01 -5.78
N ASP A 141 11.41 -12.39 -4.79
CA ASP A 141 11.20 -13.60 -3.98
C ASP A 141 10.00 -13.48 -3.01
N TRP A 142 8.91 -14.17 -3.35
CA TRP A 142 7.67 -14.24 -2.58
C TRP A 142 7.83 -14.85 -1.18
N ASP A 143 8.73 -15.82 -1.01
CA ASP A 143 9.00 -16.41 0.31
C ASP A 143 9.72 -15.37 1.18
N ALA A 144 10.67 -14.62 0.61
CA ALA A 144 11.34 -13.53 1.30
C ALA A 144 10.41 -12.34 1.60
N ILE A 145 9.39 -12.10 0.75
CA ILE A 145 8.33 -11.09 0.98
C ILE A 145 7.42 -11.54 2.12
N GLY A 146 6.92 -12.78 2.07
CA GLY A 146 6.10 -13.37 3.13
C GLY A 146 6.86 -13.49 4.45
N GLY A 147 8.17 -13.66 4.38
CA GLY A 147 9.12 -13.67 5.49
C GLY A 147 9.26 -12.34 6.25
N LYS A 148 8.62 -11.25 5.82
CA LYS A 148 8.76 -9.94 6.49
C LYS A 148 7.69 -9.70 7.54
N SER A 149 8.02 -8.88 8.53
CA SER A 149 7.14 -8.47 9.64
C SER A 149 6.25 -7.30 9.25
N TRP A 150 5.38 -7.53 8.26
CA TRP A 150 4.46 -6.51 7.74
C TRP A 150 3.57 -5.89 8.82
N GLY A 151 3.10 -6.69 9.78
CA GLY A 151 2.27 -6.20 10.89
C GLY A 151 3.04 -5.24 11.81
N SER A 152 4.32 -5.52 12.08
CA SER A 152 5.16 -4.62 12.88
C SER A 152 5.44 -3.31 12.15
N ALA A 153 5.65 -3.35 10.83
CA ALA A 153 5.81 -2.14 10.04
C ALA A 153 4.54 -1.29 10.00
N VAL A 154 3.36 -1.93 9.85
CA VAL A 154 2.06 -1.24 9.92
C VAL A 154 1.88 -0.58 11.28
N LEU A 155 2.20 -1.27 12.38
CA LEU A 155 2.10 -0.68 13.72
C LEU A 155 3.03 0.53 13.89
N ALA A 156 4.28 0.43 13.43
CA ALA A 156 5.23 1.54 13.46
C ALA A 156 4.74 2.73 12.64
N ALA A 157 4.16 2.49 11.46
CA ALA A 157 3.55 3.53 10.64
C ALA A 157 2.36 4.18 11.36
N LEU A 158 1.44 3.40 11.94
CA LEU A 158 0.31 3.89 12.73
C LEU A 158 0.76 4.87 13.81
N PHE A 159 1.78 4.51 14.59
CA PHE A 159 2.33 5.37 15.64
C PHE A 159 3.04 6.62 15.11
N LYS A 160 3.71 6.51 13.95
CA LYS A 160 4.33 7.67 13.29
C LYS A 160 3.31 8.67 12.78
N PHE A 161 2.16 8.21 12.27
CA PHE A 161 1.12 9.10 11.75
C PHE A 161 0.26 9.70 12.86
N SER A 162 0.05 8.97 13.96
CA SER A 162 -0.69 9.46 15.13
C SER A 162 0.07 10.57 15.88
N THR A 163 1.39 10.47 16.01
CA THR A 163 2.25 11.51 16.61
C THR A 163 2.29 12.80 15.78
N CYS A 164 2.14 12.72 14.46
CA CYS A 164 2.26 13.85 13.55
C CYS A 164 0.94 14.62 13.32
N MET A 165 0.11 14.90 14.33
CA MET A 165 -1.11 15.76 14.25
C MET A 165 -1.99 15.54 12.99
N SER A 166 -1.96 14.34 12.39
CA SER A 166 -2.69 14.03 11.16
C SER A 166 -3.93 13.21 11.54
N SER A 167 -4.94 13.91 12.06
CA SER A 167 -6.27 13.36 12.44
C SER A 167 -6.92 12.51 11.33
N PHE A 168 -6.46 12.68 10.10
CA PHE A 168 -6.90 11.94 8.93
C PHE A 168 -6.55 10.45 8.92
N TYR A 169 -5.47 10.00 9.56
CA TYR A 169 -4.91 8.66 9.28
C TYR A 169 -5.72 7.50 9.88
N VAL A 170 -6.21 7.64 11.11
CA VAL A 170 -7.00 6.61 11.80
C VAL A 170 -8.42 6.52 11.25
N SER A 171 -9.03 7.68 10.94
CA SER A 171 -10.33 7.74 10.27
C SER A 171 -10.26 7.25 8.82
N SER A 172 -9.15 7.51 8.13
CA SER A 172 -8.79 6.99 6.82
C SER A 172 -8.68 5.47 6.79
N LEU A 173 -7.91 4.86 7.69
CA LEU A 173 -7.77 3.40 7.74
C LEU A 173 -9.11 2.76 8.11
N ALA A 174 -9.81 3.23 9.14
CA ALA A 174 -11.12 2.69 9.52
C ALA A 174 -12.18 2.78 8.39
N ASN A 175 -12.31 3.95 7.74
CA ASN A 175 -13.25 4.10 6.61
C ASN A 175 -12.79 3.35 5.36
N ARG A 176 -11.48 3.22 5.13
CA ARG A 176 -10.96 2.48 3.98
C ARG A 176 -11.00 0.98 4.17
N TRP A 177 -10.96 0.44 5.39
CA TRP A 177 -11.21 -0.99 5.61
C TRP A 177 -12.62 -1.38 5.16
N ILE A 178 -13.59 -0.49 5.40
CA ILE A 178 -14.96 -0.64 4.90
C ILE A 178 -15.00 -0.54 3.36
N CYS A 179 -14.27 0.41 2.76
CA CYS A 179 -14.21 0.54 1.28
C CYS A 179 -13.36 -0.54 0.57
N TYR A 180 -12.34 -1.12 1.22
CA TYR A 180 -11.53 -2.20 0.67
C TYR A 180 -12.36 -3.49 0.62
N PHE A 181 -13.21 -3.73 1.63
CA PHE A 181 -14.23 -4.78 1.60
C PHE A 181 -15.26 -4.61 0.46
N THR A 182 -15.48 -3.39 -0.05
CA THR A 182 -16.44 -3.15 -1.15
C THR A 182 -15.80 -3.03 -2.53
N LEU A 183 -14.54 -2.59 -2.64
CA LEU A 183 -13.82 -2.42 -3.92
C LEU A 183 -12.85 -3.56 -4.25
N PHE A 184 -12.37 -4.31 -3.26
CA PHE A 184 -11.31 -5.31 -3.41
C PHE A 184 -11.66 -6.67 -2.77
N SER A 185 -12.90 -6.88 -2.34
CA SER A 185 -13.35 -8.21 -1.95
C SER A 185 -13.67 -9.05 -3.20
N PRO A 186 -12.98 -10.18 -3.42
CA PRO A 186 -13.39 -11.17 -4.43
C PRO A 186 -14.65 -11.96 -4.01
N LEU A 187 -15.24 -11.67 -2.84
CA LEU A 187 -16.38 -12.42 -2.29
C LEU A 187 -17.75 -12.04 -2.87
N ASN A 188 -17.83 -11.13 -3.85
CA ASN A 188 -19.07 -10.89 -4.59
C ASN A 188 -19.20 -11.73 -5.89
N CYS A 189 -18.26 -12.64 -6.15
CA CYS A 189 -18.34 -13.58 -7.28
C CYS A 189 -18.51 -15.06 -6.86
N TRP A 190 -18.78 -15.33 -5.58
CA TRP A 190 -19.13 -16.67 -5.10
C TRP A 190 -20.31 -16.62 -4.11
N VAL A 191 -21.47 -16.19 -4.60
CA VAL A 191 -22.80 -16.72 -4.23
C VAL A 191 -23.64 -16.78 -5.49
#